data_AF-A0A6P1VR38-F1
#
_entry.id   AF-A0A6P1VR38-F1
#
_cell.length_a   1.000
_cell.length_b   1.000
_cell.length_c   1.000
_cell.angle_alpha   90.00
_cell.angle_beta   90.00
_cell.angle_gamma   90.00
#
_symmetry.space_group_name_H-M   'P 1'
#
loop_
_entity.id
_entity.type
_entity.pdbx_description
1 polymer ?
#
loop_
_entity_poly.entity_id
_entity_poly.type
_entity_poly.pdbx_seq_one_letter_code
_entity_poly.pdbx_strand_id
1 'polypeptide(L)'
;MKTIHFSLDLRSFFLGALTIIGVLILANFTAKGTNQPEPGQTDTRRFQAVSSERESIILDTRTGQFVILPSYLGQPRWIKADFDEIQTKAKK
;
A
#
# COMPACT_ATOMS: atom_id res chain seq x y z
N MET A 1 59.56 7.18 28.47
CA MET A 1 58.10 7.08 28.23
C MET A 1 57.72 5.61 28.34
N LYS A 2 56.65 5.28 29.08
CA LYS A 2 56.30 3.88 29.35
C LYS A 2 55.47 3.35 28.18
N THR A 3 55.98 2.34 27.49
CA THR A 3 55.31 1.71 26.35
C THR A 3 54.17 0.83 26.87
N ILE A 4 52.94 1.11 26.45
CA ILE A 4 51.77 0.31 26.80
C ILE A 4 51.60 -0.73 25.70
N HIS A 5 51.69 -2.01 26.05
CA HIS A 5 51.46 -3.11 25.13
C HIS A 5 49.98 -3.48 25.12
N PHE A 6 49.31 -3.28 23.98
CA PHE A 6 47.95 -3.72 23.76
C PHE A 6 47.96 -5.08 23.06
N SER A 7 47.41 -6.09 23.71
CA SER A 7 47.12 -7.39 23.10
C SER A 7 45.63 -7.43 22.78
N LEU A 8 45.28 -7.44 21.49
CA LEU A 8 43.90 -7.62 21.06
C LEU A 8 43.65 -9.11 20.84
N ASP A 9 42.71 -9.69 21.59
CA ASP A 9 42.23 -11.04 21.29
C ASP A 9 41.37 -11.00 20.02
N LEU A 10 41.90 -11.60 18.96
CA LEU A 10 41.29 -11.61 17.64
C LEU A 10 39.92 -12.30 17.65
N ARG A 11 39.72 -13.32 18.50
CA ARG A 11 38.42 -14.02 18.60
C ARG A 11 37.35 -13.12 19.17
N SER A 12 37.68 -12.42 20.27
CA SER A 12 36.80 -11.45 20.90
C SER A 12 36.50 -10.26 19.99
N PHE A 13 37.46 -9.82 19.19
CA PHE A 13 37.26 -8.77 18.18
C PHE A 13 36.24 -9.18 17.11
N PHE A 14 36.39 -10.37 16.53
CA PHE A 14 35.44 -10.85 15.52
C PHE A 14 34.04 -11.08 16.07
N LEU A 15 33.92 -11.59 17.31
CA LEU A 15 32.64 -11.74 17.97
C LEU A 15 31.95 -10.38 18.19
N GLY A 16 32.71 -9.37 18.64
CA GLY A 16 32.21 -8.01 18.80
C GLY A 16 31.77 -7.39 17.47
N ALA A 17 32.58 -7.53 16.42
CA ALA A 17 32.26 -7.02 15.08
C ALA A 17 30.99 -7.68 14.51
N LEU A 18 30.86 -9.01 14.63
CA LEU A 18 29.67 -9.75 14.17
C LEU A 18 28.41 -9.29 14.91
N THR A 19 28.53 -9.05 16.22
CA THR A 19 27.42 -8.59 17.05
C THR A 19 26.94 -7.20 16.62
N ILE A 20 27.87 -6.26 16.42
CA ILE A 20 27.54 -4.90 15.96
C ILE A 20 26.88 -4.95 14.57
N ILE A 21 27.44 -5.72 13.64
CA ILE A 21 26.87 -5.90 12.30
C ILE A 21 25.46 -6.47 12.37
N GLY A 22 25.23 -7.51 13.19
CA GLY A 22 23.92 -8.12 13.37
C GLY A 22 22.88 -7.14 13.90
N VAL A 23 23.24 -6.35 14.93
CA VAL A 23 22.36 -5.32 15.50
C VAL A 23 22.04 -4.24 14.46
N LEU A 24 23.04 -3.78 13.70
CA LEU A 24 22.81 -2.76 12.67
C LEU A 24 21.93 -3.28 11.53
N ILE A 25 22.11 -4.54 11.11
CA ILE A 25 21.24 -5.17 10.12
C ILE A 25 19.80 -5.22 10.64
N LEU A 26 19.58 -5.66 11.87
CA LEU A 26 18.24 -5.73 12.48
C LEU A 26 17.61 -4.34 12.65
N ALA A 27 18.37 -3.37 13.14
CA ALA A 27 17.90 -2.01 13.36
C ALA A 27 17.58 -1.26 12.06
N ASN A 28 18.31 -1.55 10.98
CA ASN A 28 18.07 -0.98 9.65
C ASN A 28 17.30 -1.93 8.75
N PHE A 29 16.78 -3.04 9.28
CA PHE A 29 16.00 -3.99 8.51
C PHE A 29 14.67 -3.33 8.14
N THR A 30 14.61 -2.84 6.92
CA THR A 30 13.36 -2.39 6.31
C THR A 30 12.82 -3.57 5.54
N ALA A 31 11.76 -4.22 6.05
CA ALA A 31 11.07 -5.26 5.30
C ALA A 31 10.62 -4.66 3.96
N LYS A 32 11.23 -5.09 2.84
CA LYS A 32 10.68 -4.83 1.50
C LYS A 32 9.36 -5.58 1.40
N GLY A 33 8.28 -4.94 1.83
CA GLY A 33 6.94 -5.53 1.87
C GLY A 33 5.88 -4.64 2.51
N THR A 34 6.24 -3.68 3.38
CA THR A 34 5.24 -2.80 4.04
C THR A 34 4.77 -1.63 3.17
N ASN A 35 5.35 -1.41 2.00
CA ASN A 35 4.91 -0.40 1.03
C ASN A 35 4.32 -0.99 -0.25
N GLN A 36 4.18 -2.32 -0.32
CA GLN A 36 3.25 -2.90 -1.28
C GLN A 36 1.90 -2.90 -0.55
N PRO A 37 0.88 -2.17 -1.04
CA PRO A 37 -0.45 -2.36 -0.49
C PRO A 37 -0.73 -3.85 -0.62
N GLU A 38 -0.96 -4.52 0.51
CA GLU A 38 -1.47 -5.89 0.47
C GLU A 38 -2.66 -5.88 -0.49
N PRO A 39 -2.81 -6.86 -1.39
CA PRO A 39 -3.96 -6.96 -2.28
C PRO A 39 -5.29 -7.24 -1.53
N GLY A 40 -5.40 -6.82 -0.27
CA GLY A 40 -6.56 -6.81 0.60
C GLY A 40 -6.64 -5.61 1.56
N GLN A 41 -5.65 -4.69 1.58
CA GLN A 41 -5.74 -3.36 2.21
C GLN A 41 -6.07 -2.29 1.16
N THR A 42 -6.97 -2.60 0.23
CA THR A 42 -7.85 -1.54 -0.25
C THR A 42 -8.57 -1.03 0.98
N ASP A 43 -8.36 0.24 1.33
CA ASP A 43 -9.18 0.98 2.28
C ASP A 43 -10.66 0.63 2.00
N THR A 44 -11.21 -0.31 2.76
CA THR A 44 -12.51 -0.94 2.46
C THR A 44 -13.66 0.05 2.63
N ARG A 45 -13.36 1.26 3.14
CA ARG A 45 -14.27 2.39 3.25
C ARG A 45 -14.17 3.36 2.07
N ARG A 46 -13.14 3.23 1.22
CA ARG A 46 -12.95 4.10 0.05
C ARG A 46 -13.94 3.78 -1.06
N PHE A 47 -14.26 2.50 -1.25
CA PHE A 47 -15.16 2.09 -2.31
C PHE A 47 -16.48 1.59 -1.75
N GLN A 48 -17.58 2.20 -2.17
CA GLN A 48 -18.93 1.75 -1.85
C GLN A 48 -19.55 1.12 -3.10
N ALA A 49 -19.97 -0.15 -3.00
CA ALA A 49 -20.68 -0.84 -4.06
C ALA A 49 -22.17 -0.91 -3.75
N VAL A 50 -23.01 -0.56 -4.71
CA VAL A 50 -24.47 -0.71 -4.65
C VAL A 50 -24.92 -1.48 -5.88
N SER A 51 -25.71 -2.54 -5.70
CA SER A 51 -26.19 -3.39 -6.79
C SER A 51 -27.70 -3.34 -6.88
N SER A 52 -28.22 -3.27 -8.11
CA SER A 52 -29.64 -3.32 -8.47
C SER A 52 -29.84 -4.35 -9.58
N GLU A 53 -31.09 -4.73 -9.87
CA GLU A 53 -31.42 -5.70 -10.91
C GLU A 53 -30.89 -5.27 -12.30
N ARG A 54 -30.84 -3.96 -12.56
CA ARG A 54 -30.44 -3.41 -13.87
C ARG A 54 -28.95 -3.09 -13.99
N GLU A 55 -28.32 -2.69 -12.89
CA GLU A 55 -26.95 -2.21 -12.88
C GLU A 55 -26.31 -2.29 -11.50
N SER A 56 -24.98 -2.34 -11.47
CA SER A 56 -24.19 -2.21 -10.25
C SER A 56 -23.28 -0.98 -10.35
N ILE A 57 -23.17 -0.24 -9.25
CA ILE A 57 -22.39 1.00 -9.16
C ILE A 57 -21.28 0.81 -8.13
N ILE A 58 -20.07 1.21 -8.48
CA ILE A 58 -18.93 1.29 -7.55
C ILE A 58 -18.52 2.76 -7.44
N LEU A 59 -18.64 3.34 -6.25
CA LEU A 59 -18.32 4.74 -5.93
C LEU A 59 -17.01 4.82 -5.14
N ASP A 60 -16.08 5.66 -5.59
CA ASP A 60 -14.93 6.12 -4.80
C ASP A 60 -15.36 7.31 -3.92
N THR A 61 -15.60 7.06 -2.64
CA THR A 61 -16.07 8.04 -1.65
C THR A 61 -15.07 9.17 -1.40
N ARG A 62 -13.82 9.01 -1.81
CA ARG A 62 -12.77 10.02 -1.66
C ARG A 62 -12.72 11.01 -2.82
N THR A 63 -13.00 10.54 -4.03
CA THR A 63 -12.86 11.36 -5.25
C THR A 63 -14.19 11.73 -5.88
N GLY A 64 -15.29 11.11 -5.46
CA GLY A 64 -16.60 11.25 -6.10
C GLY A 64 -16.71 10.54 -7.45
N GLN A 65 -15.66 9.87 -7.90
CA GLN A 65 -15.64 9.12 -9.16
C GLN A 65 -16.38 7.81 -8.99
N PHE A 66 -17.09 7.36 -10.01
CA PHE A 66 -17.82 6.11 -9.94
C PHE A 66 -17.80 5.33 -11.26
N VAL A 67 -18.15 4.05 -11.17
CA VAL A 67 -18.20 3.10 -12.28
C VAL A 67 -19.57 2.44 -12.32
N ILE A 68 -20.21 2.44 -13.49
CA ILE A 68 -21.48 1.73 -13.74
C ILE A 68 -21.18 0.44 -14.49
N LEU A 69 -21.65 -0.68 -13.94
CA LEU A 69 -21.63 -2.00 -14.55
C LEU A 69 -23.06 -2.38 -14.95
N PRO A 70 -23.43 -2.29 -16.24
CA PRO A 70 -24.75 -2.73 -16.70
C PRO A 70 -24.88 -4.26 -16.59
N SER A 71 -25.98 -4.75 -16.02
CA SER A 71 -26.19 -6.18 -15.75
C SER A 71 -26.36 -7.03 -17.02
N TYR A 72 -26.56 -6.41 -18.20
CA TYR A 72 -27.02 -7.09 -19.41
C TYR A 72 -25.95 -7.37 -20.48
N LEU A 73 -24.71 -6.88 -20.33
CA LEU A 73 -23.63 -7.09 -21.30
C LEU A 73 -22.46 -7.75 -20.58
N GLY A 74 -22.16 -9.00 -20.97
CA GLY A 74 -21.15 -9.89 -20.35
C GLY A 74 -19.70 -9.41 -20.34
N GLN A 75 -19.44 -8.10 -20.46
CA GLN A 75 -18.17 -7.48 -20.15
C GLN A 75 -18.38 -6.19 -19.36
N PRO A 76 -17.82 -6.07 -18.15
CA PRO A 76 -17.88 -4.85 -17.37
C PRO A 76 -17.22 -3.71 -18.15
N ARG A 77 -18.00 -2.70 -18.53
CA ARG A 77 -17.45 -1.46 -19.10
C ARG A 77 -17.10 -0.52 -17.97
N TRP A 78 -15.84 -0.11 -17.91
CA TRP A 78 -15.38 0.92 -17.01
C TRP A 78 -15.87 2.28 -17.51
N ILE A 79 -17.04 2.72 -17.06
CA ILE A 79 -17.53 4.06 -17.34
C ILE A 79 -17.08 4.93 -16.16
N LYS A 80 -15.98 5.66 -16.33
CA LYS A 80 -15.53 6.65 -15.36
C LYS A 80 -16.34 7.92 -15.58
N ALA A 81 -17.24 8.24 -14.67
CA ALA A 81 -17.97 9.50 -14.68
C ALA A 81 -17.76 10.26 -13.38
N ASP A 82 -17.81 11.59 -13.47
CA ASP A 82 -17.85 12.48 -12.32
C ASP A 82 -19.32 12.75 -11.95
N PHE A 83 -19.64 12.76 -10.66
CA PHE A 83 -20.99 13.05 -10.17
C PHE A 83 -21.45 14.46 -10.57
N ASP A 84 -20.52 15.41 -10.61
CA ASP A 84 -20.83 16.82 -10.93
C ASP A 84 -21.21 17.00 -12.41
N GLU A 85 -20.61 16.23 -13.31
CA GLU A 85 -20.92 16.28 -14.75
C GLU A 85 -22.34 15.76 -15.05
N ILE A 86 -22.82 14.80 -14.27
CA ILE A 86 -24.13 14.15 -14.50
C ILE A 86 -25.27 14.99 -13.95
N GLN A 87 -25.11 15.58 -12.76
CA GLN A 87 -26.12 16.50 -12.23
C GLN A 87 -26.35 17.69 -13.19
N THR A 88 -25.29 18.18 -13.81
CA THR A 88 -25.37 19.31 -14.75
C THR A 88 -26.11 18.94 -16.04
N LYS A 89 -25.98 17.69 -16.52
CA LYS A 89 -26.71 17.20 -17.69
C LYS A 89 -28.20 16.91 -17.42
N ALA A 90 -28.56 16.48 -16.22
CA ALA A 90 -29.95 16.21 -15.86
C ALA A 90 -30.81 17.49 -15.65
N LYS A 91 -30.16 18.66 -15.52
CA LYS A 91 -30.81 19.96 -15.31
C LYS A 91 -31.07 20.75 -16.60
N LYS A 92 -30.71 20.22 -17.77
CA LYS A 92 -30.95 20.80 -19.09
C LYS A 92 -31.98 19.99 -19.85
#